data_AF-R7NG30-F1
#
_entry.id   AF-R7NG30-F1
#
_cell.length_a   1.000
_cell.length_b   1.000
_cell.length_c   1.000
_cell.angle_alpha   90.00
_cell.angle_beta   90.00
_cell.angle_gamma   90.00
#
_symmetry.space_group_name_H-M   'P 1'
#
loop_
_entity.id
_entity.type
_entity.pdbx_description
1 polymer ?
#
loop_
_entity_poly.entity_id
_entity_poly.type
_entity_poly.pdbx_seq_one_letter_code
_entity_poly.pdbx_strand_id
1 'polypeptide(L)'
;MTTFVEIAAFIIYLYYSVESKGSCIMKKRIVILVVSLIAITGIIVGVSYAFFSIGGSQEQANNFTSGCLNISLTSNSASINLTNTYPITDIEGLETTSYDFTITNTCSSETNYRINLESLNKQINSLGADYIKVALSSDTVDNVISKLSSNTSVTPEIDGAYESYNLYTGTLKGEESKTYHLKLWIDYDATKEEATNKTYQSKINVIASSTIDDSEILTSEEILFDKSPEFIMAEASVNMSKVKYCFSSDNICTPSLEPDEIRDNMMRVFADHYEYKTKKVSTVLGELEVTPSPNKIIMCAQLNSTTKTVCSSVFVLTPGTTSSESYHLDSVLVEGKDDYGTTYYFFEGPSTTVHSNNWLKFAGYYWRVVRINGNGSVRIIYAGKSIEERENDDFIQSSVFAPDPPNVGIKRGYIGYMRKEDGDIGNEIDSTVKQIIDQWYENNLLNFSNYLDVEAGFCGDRTLTLYDRENSSTSTFKCIDVENDLYTVSSAMIGNKALEYPIGMISADEVILAGIDGDYTSELHFLNSDITYWTMTPYTYFNLFLVSEDGRRSQNSLSTADIGVRPVVNLRSDIEIIGSGTSSDPYVVVGAE
;
A
#
# COMPACT_ATOMS: atom_id res chain seq x y z
N MET A 1 -16.92 -23.05 -45.67
CA MET A 1 -17.07 -24.41 -46.23
C MET A 1 -16.34 -24.60 -47.57
N THR A 2 -16.12 -23.54 -48.36
CA THR A 2 -15.42 -23.58 -49.65
C THR A 2 -13.90 -23.79 -49.57
N THR A 3 -13.23 -23.37 -48.50
CA THR A 3 -11.77 -23.51 -48.33
C THR A 3 -11.30 -24.93 -47.97
N PHE A 4 -12.14 -25.73 -47.33
CA PHE A 4 -11.80 -27.11 -46.94
C PHE A 4 -11.73 -28.08 -48.13
N VAL A 5 -12.56 -27.85 -49.15
CA VAL A 5 -12.60 -28.69 -50.37
C VAL A 5 -11.35 -28.48 -51.21
N GLU A 6 -10.85 -27.25 -51.28
CA GLU A 6 -9.63 -26.91 -52.02
C GLU A 6 -8.36 -27.48 -51.35
N ILE A 7 -8.29 -27.45 -50.01
CA ILE A 7 -7.18 -28.04 -49.25
C ILE A 7 -7.19 -29.57 -49.38
N ALA A 8 -8.37 -30.20 -49.30
CA ALA A 8 -8.50 -31.64 -49.48
C ALA A 8 -8.08 -32.07 -50.90
N ALA A 9 -8.47 -31.30 -51.93
CA ALA A 9 -8.07 -31.55 -53.31
C ALA A 9 -6.55 -31.41 -53.51
N PHE A 10 -5.91 -30.43 -52.85
CA PHE A 10 -4.46 -30.22 -52.93
C PHE A 10 -3.66 -31.34 -52.23
N ILE A 11 -4.16 -31.85 -51.09
CA ILE A 11 -3.54 -32.98 -50.37
C ILE A 11 -3.67 -34.28 -51.19
N ILE A 12 -4.82 -34.51 -51.83
CA ILE A 12 -5.03 -35.65 -52.73
C ILE A 12 -4.08 -35.55 -53.93
N TYR A 13 -3.92 -34.36 -54.53
CA TYR A 13 -2.97 -34.13 -55.62
C TYR A 13 -1.52 -34.44 -55.23
N LEU A 14 -1.08 -33.99 -54.05
CA LEU A 14 0.26 -34.27 -53.53
C LEU A 14 0.46 -35.78 -53.29
N TYR A 15 -0.54 -36.48 -52.76
CA TYR A 15 -0.50 -37.93 -52.54
C TYR A 15 -0.29 -38.71 -53.84
N TYR A 16 -1.01 -38.35 -54.92
CA TYR A 16 -0.89 -39.02 -56.22
C TYR A 16 0.40 -38.65 -56.98
N SER A 17 0.96 -37.45 -56.82
CA SER A 17 2.21 -37.08 -57.51
C SER A 17 3.44 -37.90 -57.05
N VAL A 18 3.40 -38.40 -55.80
CA VAL A 18 4.46 -39.22 -55.18
C VAL A 18 4.44 -40.68 -55.65
N GLU A 19 3.36 -41.11 -56.31
CA GLU A 19 3.24 -42.49 -56.82
C GLU A 19 4.17 -42.75 -58.03
N SER A 20 4.64 -41.70 -58.71
CA SER A 20 5.37 -41.84 -59.98
C SER A 20 6.89 -42.03 -59.88
N LYS A 21 7.56 -41.76 -58.74
CA LYS A 21 9.03 -41.90 -58.63
C LYS A 21 9.53 -42.25 -57.21
N GLY A 22 9.86 -43.54 -57.00
CA GLY A 22 11.07 -44.00 -56.31
C GLY A 22 11.24 -43.89 -54.77
N SER A 23 11.54 -45.04 -54.16
CA SER A 23 12.13 -45.29 -52.82
C SER A 23 11.18 -45.38 -51.60
N CYS A 24 11.11 -46.59 -51.04
CA CYS A 24 10.27 -47.02 -49.91
C CYS A 24 10.55 -46.26 -48.60
N ILE A 25 11.74 -45.66 -48.44
CA ILE A 25 12.16 -44.97 -47.22
C ILE A 25 11.58 -43.53 -47.13
N MET A 26 11.40 -42.84 -48.26
CA MET A 26 10.78 -41.50 -48.26
C MET A 26 9.26 -41.55 -48.02
N LYS A 27 8.60 -42.65 -48.41
CA LYS A 27 7.15 -42.84 -48.18
C LYS A 27 6.78 -42.84 -46.69
N LYS A 28 7.55 -43.51 -45.83
CA LYS A 28 7.28 -43.54 -44.37
C LYS A 28 7.48 -42.17 -43.70
N ARG A 29 8.51 -41.41 -44.09
CA ARG A 29 8.79 -40.09 -43.50
C ARG A 29 7.75 -39.04 -43.90
N ILE A 30 7.26 -39.08 -45.14
CA ILE A 30 6.21 -38.17 -45.61
C ILE A 30 4.86 -38.50 -44.95
N VAL A 31 4.51 -39.79 -44.80
CA VAL A 31 3.28 -40.18 -44.09
C VAL A 31 3.33 -39.74 -42.62
N ILE A 32 4.47 -39.88 -41.95
CA ILE A 32 4.63 -39.39 -40.57
C ILE A 32 4.46 -37.86 -40.53
N LEU A 33 5.08 -37.11 -41.45
CA LEU A 33 4.92 -35.66 -41.51
C LEU A 33 3.47 -35.22 -41.75
N VAL A 34 2.74 -35.89 -42.64
CA VAL A 34 1.33 -35.57 -42.92
C VAL A 34 0.44 -35.91 -41.71
N VAL A 35 0.67 -37.03 -41.03
CA VAL A 35 -0.07 -37.40 -39.81
C VAL A 35 0.25 -36.44 -38.66
N SER A 36 1.51 -36.03 -38.49
CA SER A 36 1.91 -35.03 -37.51
C SER A 36 1.30 -33.65 -37.82
N LEU A 37 1.24 -33.25 -39.10
CA LEU A 37 0.61 -31.99 -39.49
C LEU A 37 -0.89 -32.00 -39.20
N ILE A 38 -1.58 -33.12 -39.52
CA ILE A 38 -3.02 -33.31 -39.23
C ILE A 38 -3.27 -33.28 -37.71
N ALA A 39 -2.42 -33.95 -36.91
CA ALA A 39 -2.51 -33.94 -35.46
C ALA A 39 -2.29 -32.54 -34.87
N ILE A 40 -1.33 -31.77 -35.42
CA ILE A 40 -1.08 -30.38 -35.00
C ILE A 40 -2.26 -29.47 -35.37
N THR A 41 -2.85 -29.61 -36.58
CA THR A 41 -4.10 -28.89 -36.91
C THR A 41 -5.29 -29.33 -36.07
N GLY A 42 -5.38 -30.60 -35.69
CA GLY A 42 -6.41 -31.11 -34.78
C GLY A 42 -6.27 -30.54 -33.37
N ILE A 43 -5.04 -30.38 -32.88
CA ILE A 43 -4.75 -29.73 -31.60
C ILE A 43 -5.05 -28.23 -31.71
N ILE A 44 -4.66 -27.54 -32.79
CA ILE A 44 -4.95 -26.11 -32.98
C ILE A 44 -6.46 -25.86 -33.07
N VAL A 45 -7.21 -26.70 -33.80
CA VAL A 45 -8.69 -26.61 -33.84
C VAL A 45 -9.32 -26.97 -32.50
N GLY A 46 -8.73 -27.92 -31.75
CA GLY A 46 -9.16 -28.26 -30.39
C GLY A 46 -8.91 -27.16 -29.37
N VAL A 47 -7.80 -26.42 -29.47
CA VAL A 47 -7.50 -25.25 -28.62
C VAL A 47 -8.32 -24.03 -29.08
N SER A 48 -8.62 -23.90 -30.37
CA SER A 48 -9.53 -22.85 -30.88
C SER A 48 -11.01 -23.10 -30.54
N TYR A 49 -11.45 -24.36 -30.42
CA TYR A 49 -12.81 -24.69 -29.96
C TYR A 49 -12.99 -24.56 -28.44
N ALA A 50 -11.89 -24.44 -27.67
CA ALA A 50 -11.93 -24.11 -26.25
C ALA A 50 -11.86 -22.59 -25.98
N PHE A 51 -11.65 -21.74 -27.00
CA PHE A 51 -11.55 -20.28 -26.86
C PHE A 51 -12.68 -19.47 -27.52
N PHE A 52 -13.71 -20.14 -28.02
CA PHE A 52 -14.96 -19.49 -28.38
C PHE A 52 -16.14 -20.35 -27.91
N SER A 53 -16.43 -20.31 -26.61
CA SER A 53 -17.78 -20.64 -26.15
C SER A 53 -18.73 -19.62 -26.76
N ILE A 54 -19.48 -20.06 -27.76
CA ILE A 54 -20.83 -19.63 -28.11
C ILE A 54 -21.11 -18.17 -27.70
N GLY A 55 -20.83 -17.26 -28.63
CA GLY A 55 -21.50 -15.96 -28.68
C GLY A 55 -22.97 -16.17 -29.00
N GLY A 56 -23.75 -16.54 -28.00
CA GLY A 56 -25.16 -16.22 -27.95
C GLY A 56 -25.26 -14.88 -27.24
N SER A 57 -25.39 -13.79 -27.99
CA SER A 57 -25.84 -12.54 -27.39
C SER A 57 -27.29 -12.75 -26.92
N GLN A 58 -27.52 -12.66 -25.62
CA GLN A 58 -28.82 -12.26 -25.14
C GLN A 58 -28.83 -10.73 -25.15
N GLU A 59 -29.43 -10.16 -26.19
CA GLU A 59 -29.72 -8.73 -26.34
C GLU A 59 -30.85 -8.23 -25.42
N GLN A 60 -31.21 -8.96 -24.37
CA GLN A 60 -32.20 -8.47 -23.41
C GLN A 60 -31.49 -7.91 -22.20
N ALA A 61 -31.50 -6.58 -22.08
CA ALA A 61 -31.38 -5.91 -20.80
C ALA A 61 -32.27 -6.68 -19.80
N ASN A 62 -31.72 -7.10 -18.67
CA ASN A 62 -32.49 -7.74 -17.61
C ASN A 62 -33.46 -6.71 -17.00
N ASN A 63 -34.55 -6.39 -17.70
CA ASN A 63 -35.66 -5.63 -17.16
C ASN A 63 -36.44 -6.57 -16.23
N PHE A 64 -35.97 -6.73 -15.00
CA PHE A 64 -36.75 -7.36 -13.95
C PHE A 64 -37.84 -6.38 -13.52
N THR A 65 -38.97 -6.37 -14.22
CA THR A 65 -40.13 -5.60 -13.79
C THR A 65 -40.88 -6.40 -12.71
N SER A 66 -40.39 -6.35 -11.46
CA SER A 66 -41.23 -6.72 -10.33
C SER A 66 -42.14 -5.52 -9.99
N GLY A 67 -43.21 -5.36 -10.75
CA GLY A 67 -44.17 -4.27 -10.60
C GLY A 67 -43.56 -2.87 -10.81
N CYS A 68 -43.34 -2.15 -9.70
CA CYS A 68 -42.91 -0.75 -9.64
C CYS A 68 -41.38 -0.53 -9.73
N LEU A 69 -40.59 -1.58 -9.60
CA LEU A 69 -39.13 -1.47 -9.55
C LEU A 69 -38.54 -1.71 -10.93
N ASN A 70 -37.66 -0.81 -11.35
CA ASN A 70 -36.82 -0.97 -12.52
C ASN A 70 -35.37 -1.12 -12.08
N ILE A 71 -34.65 -2.04 -12.69
CA ILE A 71 -33.23 -2.26 -12.41
C ILE A 71 -32.47 -1.93 -13.68
N SER A 72 -31.47 -1.05 -13.56
CA SER A 72 -30.49 -0.83 -14.61
C SER A 72 -29.15 -1.37 -14.17
N LEU A 73 -28.52 -2.18 -15.03
CA LEU A 73 -27.17 -2.68 -14.82
C LEU A 73 -26.21 -1.71 -15.52
N THR A 74 -25.28 -1.10 -14.78
CA THR A 74 -24.29 -0.18 -15.35
C THR A 74 -23.07 -0.90 -15.92
N SER A 75 -22.81 -2.14 -15.48
CA SER A 75 -21.68 -2.95 -15.96
C SER A 75 -22.10 -4.41 -16.17
N ASN A 76 -21.89 -4.93 -17.39
CA ASN A 76 -22.11 -6.32 -17.82
C ASN A 76 -23.54 -6.88 -17.67
N SER A 77 -24.29 -6.91 -18.78
CA SER A 77 -25.51 -7.72 -18.93
C SER A 77 -25.27 -9.25 -18.92
N ALA A 78 -24.01 -9.68 -18.75
CA ALA A 78 -23.61 -11.07 -18.63
C ALA A 78 -23.69 -11.55 -17.18
N SER A 79 -23.84 -12.85 -16.97
CA SER A 79 -23.74 -13.50 -15.65
C SER A 79 -22.50 -13.03 -14.85
N ILE A 80 -22.65 -12.91 -13.54
CA ILE A 80 -21.55 -12.67 -12.60
C ILE A 80 -20.71 -13.94 -12.51
N ASN A 81 -19.39 -13.84 -12.64
CA ASN A 81 -18.48 -14.98 -12.58
C ASN A 81 -17.37 -14.68 -11.58
N LEU A 82 -17.08 -15.64 -10.69
CA LEU A 82 -15.87 -15.56 -9.87
C LEU A 82 -14.64 -15.84 -10.76
N THR A 83 -13.79 -14.82 -10.92
CA THR A 83 -12.60 -14.87 -11.78
C THR A 83 -11.34 -15.30 -11.02
N ASN A 84 -11.31 -15.13 -9.70
CA ASN A 84 -10.18 -15.52 -8.86
C ASN A 84 -10.06 -17.04 -8.79
N THR A 85 -8.84 -17.55 -8.95
CA THR A 85 -8.55 -18.99 -8.98
C THR A 85 -8.10 -19.55 -7.62
N TYR A 86 -7.91 -18.69 -6.62
CA TYR A 86 -7.42 -19.04 -5.30
C TYR A 86 -8.18 -18.29 -4.20
N PRO A 87 -8.28 -18.87 -2.99
CA PRO A 87 -8.70 -18.19 -1.77
C PRO A 87 -7.90 -16.90 -1.52
N ILE A 88 -8.58 -15.83 -1.12
CA ILE A 88 -7.98 -14.53 -0.80
C ILE A 88 -8.60 -13.95 0.47
N THR A 89 -7.88 -13.05 1.13
CA THR A 89 -8.36 -12.33 2.33
C THR A 89 -9.52 -11.39 2.01
N ASP A 90 -10.31 -11.00 3.02
CA ASP A 90 -11.40 -10.04 2.80
C ASP A 90 -10.86 -8.66 2.38
N ILE A 91 -9.67 -8.24 2.83
CA ILE A 91 -9.00 -7.02 2.33
C ILE A 91 -8.72 -7.12 0.83
N GLU A 92 -8.10 -8.20 0.36
CA GLU A 92 -7.85 -8.41 -1.07
C GLU A 92 -9.16 -8.49 -1.87
N GLY A 93 -10.19 -9.13 -1.29
CA GLY A 93 -11.53 -9.21 -1.85
C GLY A 93 -12.19 -7.85 -2.04
N LEU A 94 -12.03 -6.93 -1.07
CA LEU A 94 -12.55 -5.57 -1.14
C LEU A 94 -11.82 -4.69 -2.16
N GLU A 95 -10.61 -5.06 -2.59
CA GLU A 95 -9.89 -4.35 -3.66
C GLU A 95 -10.27 -4.84 -5.07
N THR A 96 -11.08 -5.90 -5.18
CA THR A 96 -11.58 -6.39 -6.47
C THR A 96 -12.56 -5.42 -7.12
N THR A 97 -12.73 -5.54 -8.44
CA THR A 97 -13.71 -4.77 -9.21
C THR A 97 -15.14 -5.19 -8.83
N SER A 98 -16.00 -4.22 -8.55
CA SER A 98 -17.42 -4.47 -8.27
C SER A 98 -18.25 -4.73 -9.53
N TYR A 99 -19.36 -5.42 -9.32
CA TYR A 99 -20.50 -5.50 -10.23
C TYR A 99 -21.52 -4.45 -9.80
N ASP A 100 -21.65 -3.41 -10.61
CA ASP A 100 -22.46 -2.24 -10.27
C ASP A 100 -23.85 -2.33 -10.91
N PHE A 101 -24.87 -1.98 -10.12
CA PHE A 101 -26.26 -1.96 -10.55
C PHE A 101 -27.06 -0.90 -9.79
N THR A 102 -28.08 -0.36 -10.46
CA THR A 102 -28.98 0.65 -9.90
C THR A 102 -30.39 0.12 -9.85
N ILE A 103 -31.04 0.29 -8.70
CA ILE A 103 -32.47 0.01 -8.51
C ILE A 103 -33.19 1.35 -8.48
N THR A 104 -34.20 1.51 -9.32
CA THR A 104 -35.05 2.69 -9.43
C THR A 104 -36.49 2.31 -9.10
N ASN A 105 -37.09 2.99 -8.14
CA ASN A 105 -38.52 2.90 -7.92
C ASN A 105 -39.24 3.81 -8.94
N THR A 106 -39.91 3.20 -9.91
CA THR A 106 -40.64 3.93 -10.97
C THR A 106 -42.08 4.29 -10.59
N CYS A 107 -42.53 3.89 -9.40
CA CYS A 107 -43.82 4.30 -8.85
C CYS A 107 -43.67 5.53 -7.96
N SER A 108 -44.79 6.23 -7.72
CA SER A 108 -44.85 7.39 -6.82
C SER A 108 -44.95 7.01 -5.34
N SER A 109 -45.28 5.75 -5.03
CA SER A 109 -45.34 5.22 -3.68
C SER A 109 -44.04 4.54 -3.27
N GLU A 110 -43.73 4.59 -1.98
CA GLU A 110 -42.65 3.82 -1.38
C GLU A 110 -42.81 2.31 -1.64
N THR A 111 -41.71 1.62 -1.94
CA THR A 111 -41.70 0.20 -2.27
C THR A 111 -40.55 -0.51 -1.57
N ASN A 112 -40.85 -1.63 -0.91
CA ASN A 112 -39.83 -2.50 -0.31
C ASN A 112 -39.30 -3.50 -1.34
N TYR A 113 -38.05 -3.90 -1.20
CA TYR A 113 -37.40 -4.82 -2.13
C TYR A 113 -36.35 -5.69 -1.45
N ARG A 114 -36.04 -6.81 -2.11
CA ARG A 114 -35.01 -7.77 -1.71
C ARG A 114 -34.01 -7.93 -2.84
N ILE A 115 -32.72 -7.87 -2.52
CA ILE A 115 -31.62 -8.17 -3.44
C ILE A 115 -31.17 -9.60 -3.17
N ASN A 116 -31.37 -10.49 -4.13
CA ASN A 116 -30.98 -11.89 -4.05
C ASN A 116 -29.86 -12.19 -5.03
N LEU A 117 -28.93 -13.06 -4.62
CA LEU A 117 -27.92 -13.62 -5.50
C LEU A 117 -28.30 -15.07 -5.82
N GLU A 118 -28.60 -15.34 -7.07
CA GLU A 118 -29.02 -16.67 -7.54
C GLU A 118 -27.87 -17.37 -8.25
N SER A 119 -27.43 -18.52 -7.71
CA SER A 119 -26.38 -19.33 -8.32
C SER A 119 -26.94 -20.12 -9.51
N LEU A 120 -26.25 -20.06 -10.64
CA LEU A 120 -26.67 -20.63 -11.91
C LEU A 120 -25.88 -21.89 -12.29
N ASN A 121 -26.45 -22.68 -13.20
CA ASN A 121 -25.73 -23.71 -13.95
C ASN A 121 -24.99 -24.74 -13.09
N LYS A 122 -25.65 -25.33 -12.09
CA LYS A 122 -25.08 -26.33 -11.18
C LYS A 122 -24.31 -27.43 -11.93
N GLN A 123 -23.02 -27.56 -11.64
CA GLN A 123 -22.14 -28.62 -12.12
C GLN A 123 -21.53 -29.38 -10.93
N ILE A 124 -20.91 -30.53 -11.21
CA ILE A 124 -20.18 -31.31 -10.20
C ILE A 124 -19.00 -30.50 -9.62
N ASN A 125 -18.40 -29.62 -10.43
CA ASN A 125 -17.33 -28.74 -10.03
C ASN A 125 -17.82 -27.32 -9.69
N SER A 126 -19.10 -27.11 -9.40
CA SER A 126 -19.55 -25.83 -8.86
C SER A 126 -18.92 -25.56 -7.49
N LEU A 127 -18.50 -24.31 -7.26
CA LEU A 127 -18.04 -23.85 -5.95
C LEU A 127 -19.24 -23.76 -4.98
N GLY A 128 -19.08 -24.26 -3.76
CA GLY A 128 -20.15 -24.19 -2.75
C GLY A 128 -20.26 -22.81 -2.11
N ALA A 129 -21.48 -22.43 -1.72
CA ALA A 129 -21.76 -21.14 -1.09
C ALA A 129 -21.00 -20.91 0.24
N ASP A 130 -20.57 -21.97 0.93
CA ASP A 130 -19.73 -21.89 2.15
C ASP A 130 -18.34 -21.30 1.91
N TYR A 131 -17.88 -21.35 0.66
CA TYR A 131 -16.53 -20.91 0.25
C TYR A 131 -16.56 -19.60 -0.51
N ILE A 132 -17.72 -18.94 -0.58
CA ILE A 132 -17.91 -17.68 -1.30
C ILE A 132 -18.17 -16.58 -0.28
N LYS A 133 -17.32 -15.55 -0.30
CA LYS A 133 -17.58 -14.30 0.38
C LYS A 133 -18.25 -13.32 -0.58
N VAL A 134 -19.19 -12.54 -0.04
CA VAL A 134 -19.87 -11.47 -0.76
C VAL A 134 -19.79 -10.19 0.06
N ALA A 135 -19.55 -9.08 -0.62
CA ALA A 135 -19.66 -7.73 -0.07
C ALA A 135 -20.63 -6.92 -0.92
N LEU A 136 -21.66 -6.36 -0.28
CA LEU A 136 -22.59 -5.45 -0.91
C LEU A 136 -22.49 -4.09 -0.22
N SER A 137 -22.29 -3.03 -0.99
CA SER A 137 -22.27 -1.63 -0.51
C SER A 137 -23.12 -0.72 -1.41
N SER A 138 -23.38 0.50 -0.94
CA SER A 138 -24.06 1.57 -1.68
C SER A 138 -23.55 2.94 -1.23
N ASP A 139 -24.24 4.00 -1.66
CA ASP A 139 -24.01 5.39 -1.23
C ASP A 139 -24.26 5.66 0.25
N THR A 140 -25.19 4.92 0.87
CA THR A 140 -25.52 5.11 2.29
C THR A 140 -25.04 4.00 3.23
N VAL A 141 -24.58 2.86 2.71
CA VAL A 141 -24.03 1.75 3.52
C VAL A 141 -22.72 1.24 2.94
N ASP A 142 -21.73 1.06 3.81
CA ASP A 142 -20.45 0.46 3.47
C ASP A 142 -20.58 -1.07 3.29
N ASN A 143 -19.46 -1.78 3.17
CA ASN A 143 -19.45 -3.19 2.76
C ASN A 143 -20.08 -4.10 3.81
N VAL A 144 -21.27 -4.63 3.52
CA VAL A 144 -21.87 -5.73 4.28
C VAL A 144 -21.24 -7.04 3.82
N ILE A 145 -20.26 -7.53 4.58
CA ILE A 145 -19.49 -8.73 4.22
C ILE A 145 -20.08 -9.96 4.89
N SER A 146 -20.27 -11.04 4.14
CA SER A 146 -20.74 -12.31 4.69
C SER A 146 -20.27 -13.51 3.86
N LYS A 147 -20.27 -14.70 4.46
CA LYS A 147 -20.24 -15.95 3.67
C LYS A 147 -21.60 -16.08 2.98
N LEU A 148 -21.63 -16.47 1.70
CA LEU A 148 -22.87 -16.53 0.93
C LEU A 148 -23.90 -17.44 1.61
N SER A 149 -23.47 -18.61 2.09
CA SER A 149 -24.32 -19.57 2.80
C SER A 149 -24.87 -19.09 4.15
N SER A 150 -24.26 -18.07 4.77
CA SER A 150 -24.74 -17.49 6.03
C SER A 150 -25.94 -16.55 5.86
N ASN A 151 -26.27 -16.21 4.62
CA ASN A 151 -27.43 -15.40 4.29
C ASN A 151 -28.72 -16.23 4.28
N THR A 152 -29.86 -15.58 4.42
CA THR A 152 -31.16 -16.24 4.37
C THR A 152 -31.37 -16.89 3.01
N SER A 153 -31.53 -18.22 3.00
CA SER A 153 -31.83 -18.96 1.77
C SER A 153 -33.27 -18.68 1.34
N VAL A 154 -33.45 -18.40 0.05
CA VAL A 154 -34.75 -18.12 -0.57
C VAL A 154 -34.94 -18.97 -1.81
N THR A 155 -36.17 -19.07 -2.29
CA THR A 155 -36.46 -19.80 -3.52
C THR A 155 -35.93 -19.02 -4.73
N PRO A 156 -35.12 -19.64 -5.63
CA PRO A 156 -34.69 -18.99 -6.87
C PRO A 156 -35.87 -18.75 -7.81
N GLU A 157 -35.86 -17.62 -8.53
CA GLU A 157 -36.88 -17.30 -9.54
C GLU A 157 -36.32 -17.29 -10.98
N ILE A 158 -34.99 -17.25 -11.14
CA ILE A 158 -34.33 -17.28 -12.45
C ILE A 158 -34.26 -18.73 -12.96
N ASP A 159 -34.65 -18.93 -14.22
CA ASP A 159 -34.52 -20.24 -14.87
C ASP A 159 -33.05 -20.70 -14.93
N GLY A 160 -32.81 -21.96 -14.53
CA GLY A 160 -31.46 -22.52 -14.40
C GLY A 160 -30.71 -22.16 -13.10
N ALA A 161 -31.31 -21.39 -12.21
CA ALA A 161 -30.80 -21.19 -10.85
C ALA A 161 -31.11 -22.41 -9.96
N TYR A 162 -30.18 -22.76 -9.08
CA TYR A 162 -30.31 -23.94 -8.21
C TYR A 162 -30.30 -23.63 -6.70
N GLU A 163 -29.85 -22.45 -6.32
CA GLU A 163 -29.90 -21.92 -4.96
C GLU A 163 -29.92 -20.38 -5.03
N SER A 164 -30.48 -19.75 -4.01
CA SER A 164 -30.60 -18.30 -3.93
C SER A 164 -30.49 -17.85 -2.49
N TYR A 165 -29.81 -16.72 -2.29
CA TYR A 165 -29.53 -16.14 -0.98
C TYR A 165 -29.86 -14.66 -0.98
N ASN A 166 -30.61 -14.21 0.04
CA ASN A 166 -30.93 -12.79 0.23
C ASN A 166 -29.72 -12.05 0.79
N LEU A 167 -29.20 -11.09 0.02
CA LEU A 167 -28.05 -10.27 0.44
C LEU A 167 -28.50 -9.04 1.23
N TYR A 168 -29.63 -8.46 0.85
CA TYR A 168 -30.12 -7.20 1.40
C TYR A 168 -31.64 -7.07 1.25
N THR A 169 -32.27 -6.39 2.20
CA THR A 169 -33.66 -5.95 2.15
C THR A 169 -33.72 -4.47 2.50
N GLY A 170 -34.44 -3.69 1.69
CA GLY A 170 -34.57 -2.24 1.92
C GLY A 170 -35.84 -1.65 1.32
N THR A 171 -35.92 -0.34 1.38
CA THR A 171 -37.08 0.45 0.97
C THR A 171 -36.62 1.63 0.10
N LEU A 172 -37.33 1.90 -1.00
CA LEU A 172 -37.10 3.06 -1.86
C LEU A 172 -38.37 3.91 -1.91
N LYS A 173 -38.22 5.22 -1.70
CA LYS A 173 -39.28 6.21 -1.91
C LYS A 173 -39.66 6.25 -3.39
N GLY A 174 -40.82 6.85 -3.66
CA GLY A 174 -41.27 7.02 -5.05
C GLY A 174 -40.25 7.83 -5.86
N GLU A 175 -39.97 7.39 -7.08
CA GLU A 175 -39.02 8.00 -8.02
C GLU A 175 -37.54 8.00 -7.56
N GLU A 176 -37.23 7.37 -6.41
CA GLU A 176 -35.87 7.26 -5.89
C GLU A 176 -35.06 6.21 -6.65
N SER A 177 -33.76 6.45 -6.80
CA SER A 177 -32.81 5.48 -7.35
C SER A 177 -31.63 5.32 -6.41
N LYS A 178 -31.18 4.08 -6.25
CA LYS A 178 -30.03 3.74 -5.41
C LYS A 178 -29.10 2.79 -6.15
N THR A 179 -27.80 3.07 -6.06
CA THR A 179 -26.75 2.29 -6.74
C THR A 179 -26.02 1.41 -5.75
N TYR A 180 -25.77 0.17 -6.16
CA TYR A 180 -25.16 -0.88 -5.38
C TYR A 180 -23.91 -1.40 -6.05
N HIS A 181 -22.95 -1.81 -5.23
CA HIS A 181 -21.67 -2.37 -5.63
C HIS A 181 -21.51 -3.75 -5.01
N LEU A 182 -21.55 -4.80 -5.84
CA LEU A 182 -21.39 -6.18 -5.39
C LEU A 182 -19.97 -6.70 -5.70
N LYS A 183 -19.28 -7.21 -4.70
CA LYS A 183 -18.00 -7.93 -4.84
C LYS A 183 -18.14 -9.35 -4.32
N LEU A 184 -17.41 -10.28 -4.95
CA LEU A 184 -17.38 -11.68 -4.54
C LEU A 184 -15.95 -12.22 -4.65
N TRP A 185 -15.56 -13.05 -3.70
CA TRP A 185 -14.29 -13.77 -3.73
C TRP A 185 -14.40 -15.15 -3.08
N ILE A 186 -13.37 -15.97 -3.29
CA ILE A 186 -13.24 -17.26 -2.61
C ILE A 186 -12.70 -16.99 -1.20
N ASP A 187 -13.40 -17.47 -0.18
CA ASP A 187 -13.06 -17.29 1.23
C ASP A 187 -11.64 -17.80 1.53
N TYR A 188 -10.84 -17.00 2.24
CA TYR A 188 -9.44 -17.32 2.59
C TYR A 188 -9.31 -18.68 3.29
N ASP A 189 -10.29 -19.03 4.12
CA ASP A 189 -10.31 -20.29 4.88
C ASP A 189 -10.58 -21.53 4.01
N ALA A 190 -10.96 -21.35 2.74
CA ALA A 190 -11.17 -22.47 1.82
C ALA A 190 -9.84 -23.15 1.50
N THR A 191 -9.82 -24.49 1.53
CA THR A 191 -8.64 -25.26 1.14
C THR A 191 -8.41 -25.17 -0.37
N LYS A 192 -7.17 -25.45 -0.78
CA LYS A 192 -6.83 -25.53 -2.21
C LYS A 192 -7.72 -26.53 -2.95
N GLU A 193 -8.11 -27.64 -2.33
CA GLU A 193 -8.97 -28.66 -2.94
C GLU A 193 -10.41 -28.18 -3.12
N GLU A 194 -10.91 -27.36 -2.18
CA GLU A 194 -12.25 -26.78 -2.22
C GLU A 194 -12.38 -25.68 -3.27
N ALA A 195 -11.30 -24.96 -3.57
CA ALA A 195 -11.29 -23.86 -4.55
C ALA A 195 -10.81 -24.25 -5.96
N THR A 196 -9.83 -25.16 -6.08
CA THR A 196 -9.15 -25.43 -7.36
C THR A 196 -10.08 -26.09 -8.38
N ASN A 197 -10.06 -25.59 -9.62
CA ASN A 197 -10.89 -26.07 -10.75
C ASN A 197 -12.41 -25.98 -10.49
N LYS A 198 -12.83 -25.18 -9.52
CA LYS A 198 -14.24 -24.88 -9.31
C LYS A 198 -14.68 -23.68 -10.14
N THR A 199 -15.96 -23.66 -10.49
CA THR A 199 -16.58 -22.55 -11.22
C THR A 199 -17.80 -22.05 -10.46
N TYR A 200 -18.02 -20.75 -10.48
CA TYR A 200 -19.21 -20.15 -9.93
C TYR A 200 -19.75 -19.07 -10.86
N GLN A 201 -21.05 -19.15 -11.10
CA GLN A 201 -21.77 -18.23 -11.94
C GLN A 201 -23.07 -17.86 -11.23
N SER A 202 -23.41 -16.57 -11.21
CA SER A 202 -24.63 -16.10 -10.57
C SER A 202 -25.27 -14.93 -11.34
N LYS A 203 -26.48 -14.58 -10.93
CA LYS A 203 -27.17 -13.34 -11.33
C LYS A 203 -27.80 -12.68 -10.11
N ILE A 204 -27.89 -11.36 -10.17
CA ILE A 204 -28.66 -10.57 -9.19
C ILE A 204 -30.13 -10.63 -9.61
N ASN A 205 -31.01 -10.94 -8.67
CA ASN A 205 -32.45 -10.84 -8.82
C ASN A 205 -33.00 -9.88 -7.76
N VAL A 206 -33.74 -8.86 -8.16
CA VAL A 206 -34.38 -7.92 -7.22
C VAL A 206 -35.88 -8.06 -7.32
N ILE A 207 -36.51 -8.31 -6.17
CA ILE A 207 -37.93 -8.62 -6.08
C ILE A 207 -38.59 -7.60 -5.17
N ALA A 208 -39.73 -7.03 -5.59
CA ALA A 208 -40.56 -6.19 -4.73
C ALA A 208 -41.15 -7.05 -3.60
N SER A 209 -40.99 -6.59 -2.35
CA SER A 209 -41.49 -7.31 -1.17
C SER A 209 -42.73 -6.62 -0.62
N SER A 210 -43.82 -7.37 -0.41
CA SER A 210 -45.05 -6.85 0.23
C SER A 210 -45.01 -6.94 1.76
N THR A 211 -44.06 -7.71 2.30
CA THR A 211 -43.83 -7.92 3.74
C THR A 211 -42.34 -7.80 4.02
N ILE A 212 -41.93 -6.87 4.87
CA ILE A 212 -40.63 -6.96 5.52
C ILE A 212 -40.90 -7.67 6.85
N ASP A 213 -40.22 -8.78 7.12
CA ASP A 213 -40.24 -9.35 8.46
C ASP A 213 -39.46 -8.38 9.37
N ASP A 214 -40.06 -7.89 10.45
CA ASP A 214 -39.40 -6.96 11.38
C ASP A 214 -38.11 -7.54 11.99
N SER A 215 -37.95 -8.88 11.97
CA SER A 215 -36.70 -9.55 12.35
C SER A 215 -35.63 -9.57 11.24
N GLU A 216 -36.03 -9.34 9.98
CA GLU A 216 -35.15 -9.08 8.83
C GLU A 216 -34.87 -7.58 8.62
N ILE A 217 -35.63 -6.67 9.26
CA ILE A 217 -35.46 -5.19 9.16
C ILE A 217 -34.09 -4.70 9.61
N LEU A 218 -33.36 -5.47 10.42
CA LEU A 218 -31.98 -5.16 10.79
C LEU A 218 -31.01 -5.15 9.59
N THR A 219 -31.45 -5.52 8.38
CA THR A 219 -30.69 -5.31 7.13
C THR A 219 -30.84 -3.90 6.54
N SER A 220 -31.70 -3.04 7.08
CA SER A 220 -31.88 -1.64 6.63
C SER A 220 -31.19 -0.60 7.51
N GLU A 221 -30.43 -1.03 8.54
CA GLU A 221 -29.60 -0.12 9.32
C GLU A 221 -28.31 0.15 8.52
N GLU A 222 -28.12 1.42 8.19
CA GLU A 222 -27.08 1.84 7.26
C GLU A 222 -25.93 2.42 8.08
N ILE A 223 -24.75 1.81 7.96
CA ILE A 223 -23.51 2.31 8.55
C ILE A 223 -22.62 2.77 7.40
N LEU A 224 -22.18 4.02 7.44
CA LEU A 224 -21.26 4.60 6.50
C LEU A 224 -20.01 5.07 7.25
N PHE A 225 -18.83 4.73 6.74
CA PHE A 225 -17.58 5.16 7.34
C PHE A 225 -17.05 6.41 6.61
N ASP A 226 -16.95 7.52 7.36
CA ASP A 226 -16.27 8.72 6.87
C ASP A 226 -14.79 8.67 7.25
N LYS A 227 -13.95 8.92 6.24
CA LYS A 227 -12.49 8.89 6.34
C LYS A 227 -12.01 10.31 6.55
N SER A 228 -12.12 10.82 7.77
CA SER A 228 -11.38 12.03 8.14
C SER A 228 -9.90 11.67 8.25
N PRO A 229 -8.97 12.49 7.75
CA PRO A 229 -7.52 12.27 7.92
C PRO A 229 -7.13 12.18 9.41
N GLU A 230 -7.97 12.71 10.30
CA GLU A 230 -7.72 12.72 11.74
C GLU A 230 -8.34 11.56 12.52
N PHE A 231 -9.35 10.87 12.01
CA PHE A 231 -10.06 9.81 12.74
C PHE A 231 -10.96 9.01 11.79
N ILE A 232 -11.25 7.77 12.14
CA ILE A 232 -12.25 6.99 11.42
C ILE A 232 -13.59 7.26 12.09
N MET A 233 -14.49 7.95 11.39
CA MET A 233 -15.87 8.11 11.85
C MET A 233 -16.74 7.02 11.26
N ALA A 234 -17.69 6.55 12.06
CA ALA A 234 -18.81 5.76 11.57
C ALA A 234 -20.09 6.53 11.86
N GLU A 235 -20.90 6.80 10.83
CA GLU A 235 -22.25 7.34 10.97
C GLU A 235 -23.26 6.20 10.78
N ALA A 236 -24.30 6.17 11.62
CA ALA A 236 -25.36 5.18 11.52
C ALA A 236 -26.74 5.86 11.36
N SER A 237 -27.61 5.29 10.52
CA SER A 237 -28.96 5.82 10.27
C SER A 237 -29.95 5.65 11.44
N VAL A 238 -29.55 4.96 12.52
CA VAL A 238 -30.37 4.69 13.72
C VAL A 238 -29.71 5.19 15.01
N ASN A 239 -30.49 5.27 16.10
CA ASN A 239 -30.01 5.68 17.41
C ASN A 239 -28.86 4.77 17.90
N MET A 240 -27.64 5.32 17.97
CA MET A 240 -26.38 4.63 18.25
C MET A 240 -26.21 4.08 19.68
N SER A 241 -27.29 3.72 20.37
CA SER A 241 -27.16 3.13 21.70
C SER A 241 -26.59 1.70 21.61
N LYS A 242 -25.25 1.63 21.67
CA LYS A 242 -24.37 0.45 21.75
C LYS A 242 -23.95 -0.18 20.39
N VAL A 243 -23.10 0.53 19.64
CA VAL A 243 -22.30 -0.04 18.54
C VAL A 243 -21.01 -0.61 19.11
N LYS A 244 -20.59 -1.77 18.59
CA LYS A 244 -19.24 -2.30 18.80
C LYS A 244 -18.46 -2.24 17.51
N TYR A 245 -17.13 -2.13 17.61
CA TYR A 245 -16.25 -2.15 16.46
C TYR A 245 -15.05 -3.10 16.66
N CYS A 246 -14.32 -3.33 15.58
CA CYS A 246 -13.00 -3.98 15.59
C CYS A 246 -12.21 -3.55 14.34
N PHE A 247 -10.89 -3.72 14.41
CA PHE A 247 -9.99 -3.57 13.27
C PHE A 247 -9.42 -4.92 12.84
N SER A 248 -9.14 -5.06 11.55
CA SER A 248 -8.45 -6.23 11.01
C SER A 248 -7.62 -5.87 9.79
N SER A 249 -6.55 -6.63 9.56
CA SER A 249 -5.70 -6.52 8.35
C SER A 249 -5.79 -7.72 7.40
N ASP A 250 -6.61 -8.72 7.69
CA ASP A 250 -6.84 -9.84 6.76
C ASP A 250 -8.35 -9.99 6.47
N ASN A 251 -9.08 -10.57 7.42
CA ASN A 251 -10.47 -10.96 7.28
C ASN A 251 -11.38 -10.20 8.25
N ILE A 252 -12.68 -10.15 7.98
CA ILE A 252 -13.69 -9.57 8.87
C ILE A 252 -13.50 -10.06 10.30
N CYS A 253 -13.47 -9.11 11.24
CA CYS A 253 -13.36 -9.38 12.67
C CYS A 253 -14.74 -9.31 13.32
N THR A 254 -14.88 -9.96 14.49
CA THR A 254 -16.08 -9.84 15.31
C THR A 254 -16.00 -8.56 16.15
N PRO A 255 -16.91 -7.60 15.96
CA PRO A 255 -16.88 -6.35 16.72
C PRO A 255 -17.01 -6.58 18.23
N SER A 256 -16.10 -5.99 19.00
CA SER A 256 -16.02 -6.22 20.45
C SER A 256 -15.61 -4.99 21.28
N LEU A 257 -14.97 -4.00 20.64
CA LEU A 257 -14.51 -2.76 21.27
C LEU A 257 -15.64 -1.73 21.34
N GLU A 258 -15.59 -0.88 22.37
CA GLU A 258 -16.53 0.23 22.55
C GLU A 258 -15.94 1.52 21.95
N PRO A 259 -16.75 2.38 21.31
CA PRO A 259 -16.30 3.63 20.69
C PRO A 259 -15.64 4.60 21.68
N ASP A 260 -14.71 5.43 21.20
CA ASP A 260 -14.10 6.49 22.03
C ASP A 260 -15.09 7.62 22.35
N GLU A 261 -15.83 8.07 21.34
CA GLU A 261 -16.90 9.05 21.51
C GLU A 261 -18.14 8.67 20.70
N ILE A 262 -19.32 8.98 21.25
CA ILE A 262 -20.61 8.84 20.55
C ILE A 262 -21.36 10.17 20.67
N ARG A 263 -21.69 10.79 19.53
CA ARG A 263 -22.48 12.03 19.46
C ARG A 263 -23.33 12.03 18.19
N ASP A 264 -24.60 12.41 18.30
CA ASP A 264 -25.50 12.65 17.15
C ASP A 264 -25.49 11.53 16.08
N ASN A 265 -25.63 10.27 16.51
CA ASN A 265 -25.55 9.07 15.65
C ASN A 265 -24.22 8.88 14.88
N MET A 266 -23.15 9.50 15.37
CA MET A 266 -21.79 9.23 14.94
C MET A 266 -20.97 8.63 16.08
N MET A 267 -20.15 7.65 15.72
CA MET A 267 -19.05 7.15 16.53
C MET A 267 -17.75 7.74 16.00
N ARG A 268 -16.90 8.21 16.91
CA ARG A 268 -15.49 8.46 16.66
C ARG A 268 -14.68 7.31 17.24
N VAL A 269 -13.77 6.77 16.44
CA VAL A 269 -12.72 5.88 16.94
C VAL A 269 -11.33 6.37 16.55
N PHE A 270 -10.39 6.20 17.46
CA PHE A 270 -8.98 6.42 17.21
C PHE A 270 -8.34 5.14 16.67
N ALA A 271 -7.39 5.29 15.74
CA ALA A 271 -6.72 4.18 15.09
C ALA A 271 -5.66 3.51 16.00
N ASP A 272 -5.34 4.13 17.13
CA ASP A 272 -4.42 3.62 18.17
C ASP A 272 -4.87 2.28 18.79
N HIS A 273 -6.15 1.95 18.71
CA HIS A 273 -6.69 0.64 19.07
C HIS A 273 -6.28 -0.48 18.11
N TYR A 274 -5.67 -0.15 16.97
CA TYR A 274 -5.14 -1.13 16.04
C TYR A 274 -3.72 -1.56 16.42
N GLU A 275 -3.56 -2.83 16.77
CA GLU A 275 -2.25 -3.45 16.90
C GLU A 275 -1.72 -3.84 15.52
N TYR A 276 -0.59 -3.24 15.13
CA TYR A 276 0.06 -3.51 13.86
C TYR A 276 0.54 -4.96 13.80
N LYS A 277 0.24 -5.65 12.69
CA LYS A 277 0.89 -6.93 12.42
C LYS A 277 2.37 -6.70 12.18
N THR A 278 3.20 -7.41 12.91
CA THR A 278 4.64 -7.39 12.71
C THR A 278 5.10 -8.68 12.03
N LYS A 279 6.27 -8.62 11.41
CA LYS A 279 7.02 -9.78 10.92
C LYS A 279 8.45 -9.71 11.40
N LYS A 280 9.06 -10.89 11.59
CA LYS A 280 10.48 -10.99 11.93
C LYS A 280 11.34 -10.90 10.68
N VAL A 281 12.35 -10.05 10.72
CA VAL A 281 13.35 -9.91 9.65
C VAL A 281 14.75 -10.06 10.22
N SER A 282 15.60 -10.83 9.55
CA SER A 282 17.01 -10.95 9.91
C SER A 282 17.81 -9.84 9.22
N THR A 283 18.52 -9.05 10.02
CA THR A 283 19.33 -7.91 9.57
C THR A 283 20.71 -7.96 10.21
N VAL A 284 21.60 -7.04 9.82
CA VAL A 284 22.92 -6.88 10.46
C VAL A 284 22.82 -6.43 11.93
N LEU A 285 21.70 -5.85 12.36
CA LEU A 285 21.41 -5.53 13.76
C LEU A 285 20.79 -6.70 14.54
N GLY A 286 20.61 -7.85 13.89
CA GLY A 286 19.94 -9.03 14.46
C GLY A 286 18.53 -9.27 13.92
N GLU A 287 17.76 -10.08 14.63
CA GLU A 287 16.34 -10.35 14.31
C GLU A 287 15.47 -9.23 14.86
N LEU A 288 14.80 -8.49 13.96
CA LEU A 288 13.96 -7.34 14.31
C LEU A 288 12.49 -7.64 14.00
N GLU A 289 11.59 -7.09 14.80
CA GLU A 289 10.15 -7.07 14.52
C GLU A 289 9.80 -5.80 13.74
N VAL A 290 9.24 -5.99 12.55
CA VAL A 290 8.95 -4.92 11.58
C VAL A 290 7.46 -4.89 11.26
N THR A 291 6.91 -3.69 11.29
CA THR A 291 5.59 -3.34 10.79
C THR A 291 5.64 -3.15 9.26
N PRO A 292 4.93 -3.95 8.44
CA PRO A 292 4.87 -3.78 7.00
C PRO A 292 4.34 -2.39 6.58
N SER A 293 4.62 -1.93 5.36
CA SER A 293 3.98 -0.74 4.79
C SER A 293 3.74 -0.90 3.28
N PRO A 294 2.58 -0.51 2.74
CA PRO A 294 1.42 0.05 3.45
C PRO A 294 0.73 -0.99 4.35
N ASN A 295 0.25 -0.58 5.53
CA ASN A 295 -0.63 -1.42 6.33
C ASN A 295 -2.06 -1.24 5.86
N LYS A 296 -2.64 -2.29 5.29
CA LYS A 296 -4.04 -2.27 4.90
C LYS A 296 -4.88 -2.75 6.08
N ILE A 297 -5.87 -1.97 6.46
CA ILE A 297 -6.83 -2.35 7.49
C ILE A 297 -8.26 -2.13 7.00
N ILE A 298 -9.19 -2.84 7.64
CA ILE A 298 -10.62 -2.57 7.58
C ILE A 298 -11.12 -2.36 8.99
N MET A 299 -12.10 -1.48 9.13
CA MET A 299 -12.87 -1.31 10.34
C MET A 299 -14.22 -1.96 10.16
N CYS A 300 -14.62 -2.79 11.11
CA CYS A 300 -15.91 -3.46 11.08
C CYS A 300 -16.71 -3.06 12.30
N ALA A 301 -17.98 -2.70 12.09
CA ALA A 301 -18.90 -2.28 13.13
C ALA A 301 -20.18 -3.13 13.11
N GLN A 302 -20.77 -3.29 14.29
CA GLN A 302 -22.03 -3.99 14.48
C GLN A 302 -22.87 -3.28 15.55
N LEU A 303 -24.14 -3.07 15.25
CA LEU A 303 -25.16 -2.63 16.20
C LEU A 303 -25.55 -3.83 17.07
N ASN A 304 -25.68 -3.65 18.39
CA ASN A 304 -25.98 -4.76 19.31
C ASN A 304 -27.30 -5.52 19.01
N SER A 305 -28.21 -4.92 18.24
CA SER A 305 -29.46 -5.53 17.78
C SER A 305 -29.28 -6.46 16.59
N THR A 306 -28.19 -6.35 15.82
CA THR A 306 -27.98 -7.04 14.54
C THR A 306 -26.99 -8.19 14.67
N THR A 307 -27.09 -9.18 13.77
CA THR A 307 -26.05 -10.20 13.56
C THR A 307 -25.14 -9.87 12.37
N LYS A 308 -25.46 -8.80 11.63
CA LYS A 308 -24.74 -8.35 10.44
C LYS A 308 -23.67 -7.34 10.83
N THR A 309 -22.48 -7.52 10.27
CA THR A 309 -21.33 -6.65 10.48
C THR A 309 -21.08 -5.86 9.20
N VAL A 310 -20.97 -4.54 9.32
CA VAL A 310 -20.64 -3.63 8.22
C VAL A 310 -19.18 -3.27 8.33
N CYS A 311 -18.43 -3.41 7.24
CA CYS A 311 -17.02 -3.09 7.19
C CYS A 311 -16.73 -1.98 6.20
N SER A 312 -15.82 -1.10 6.57
CA SER A 312 -15.32 -0.04 5.72
C SER A 312 -14.68 -0.57 4.44
N SER A 313 -14.54 0.30 3.46
CA SER A 313 -13.55 0.11 2.41
C SER A 313 -12.12 0.11 2.99
N VAL A 314 -11.18 -0.59 2.34
CA VAL A 314 -9.78 -0.72 2.81
C VAL A 314 -9.16 0.65 3.09
N PHE A 315 -8.53 0.77 4.25
CA PHE A 315 -7.72 1.90 4.65
C PHE A 315 -6.25 1.54 4.48
N VAL A 316 -5.46 2.47 3.97
CA VAL A 316 -4.01 2.35 3.93
C VAL A 316 -3.46 3.24 5.03
N LEU A 317 -2.86 2.61 6.04
CA LEU A 317 -2.10 3.28 7.08
C LEU A 317 -0.63 3.31 6.68
N THR A 318 -0.08 4.52 6.62
CA THR A 318 1.35 4.75 6.44
C THR A 318 1.82 5.56 7.64
N PRO A 319 2.68 5.00 8.51
CA PRO A 319 3.28 5.75 9.61
C PRO A 319 3.96 7.03 9.09
N GLY A 320 3.62 8.18 9.67
CA GLY A 320 4.23 9.48 9.35
C GLY A 320 3.62 10.28 8.20
N THR A 321 2.50 9.83 7.58
CA THR A 321 1.85 10.59 6.48
C THR A 321 0.50 11.20 6.84
N THR A 322 0.06 11.08 8.09
CA THR A 322 -1.23 11.59 8.57
C THR A 322 -1.00 12.50 9.77
N SER A 323 -1.41 13.76 9.65
CA SER A 323 -1.16 14.88 10.57
C SER A 323 -2.01 14.84 11.86
N SER A 324 -2.22 13.66 12.44
CA SER A 324 -3.27 13.48 13.44
C SER A 324 -2.82 12.89 14.77
N GLU A 325 -3.41 13.41 15.84
CA GLU A 325 -3.36 12.88 17.21
C GLU A 325 -3.78 11.39 17.29
N SER A 326 -4.41 10.84 16.25
CA SER A 326 -4.94 9.48 16.21
C SER A 326 -3.95 8.38 15.90
N TYR A 327 -2.67 8.71 15.66
CA TYR A 327 -1.58 7.75 15.60
C TYR A 327 -0.62 7.99 16.77
N HIS A 328 -1.08 7.67 17.97
CA HIS A 328 -0.19 7.47 19.12
C HIS A 328 0.59 6.16 18.97
N LEU A 329 1.30 6.05 17.85
CA LEU A 329 2.31 5.04 17.66
C LEU A 329 3.47 5.39 18.59
N ASP A 330 3.66 4.55 19.60
CA ASP A 330 4.95 4.38 20.26
C ASP A 330 6.03 4.04 19.21
N SER A 331 7.30 4.05 19.60
CA SER A 331 8.39 3.67 18.69
C SER A 331 8.15 2.33 17.99
N VAL A 332 8.17 2.32 16.66
CA VAL A 332 8.04 1.13 15.82
C VAL A 332 9.07 1.11 14.68
N LEU A 333 9.44 -0.08 14.23
CA LEU A 333 10.26 -0.26 13.03
C LEU A 333 9.35 -0.56 11.83
N VAL A 334 9.44 0.24 10.78
CA VAL A 334 8.49 0.20 9.66
C VAL A 334 9.19 -0.19 8.37
N GLU A 335 8.55 -1.03 7.55
CA GLU A 335 9.01 -1.37 6.21
C GLU A 335 8.73 -0.25 5.21
N GLY A 336 9.62 -0.03 4.25
CA GLY A 336 9.41 0.90 3.15
C GLY A 336 10.14 0.47 1.89
N LYS A 337 10.28 1.39 0.95
CA LYS A 337 11.07 1.21 -0.27
C LYS A 337 12.01 2.38 -0.48
N ASP A 338 13.26 2.09 -0.82
CA ASP A 338 14.25 3.07 -1.24
C ASP A 338 14.80 2.74 -2.63
N ASP A 339 15.88 3.41 -3.04
CA ASP A 339 16.54 3.21 -4.34
C ASP A 339 17.19 1.83 -4.50
N TYR A 340 17.41 1.09 -3.40
CA TYR A 340 18.12 -0.18 -3.38
C TYR A 340 17.21 -1.38 -3.11
N GLY A 341 16.00 -1.17 -2.57
CA GLY A 341 15.04 -2.24 -2.32
C GLY A 341 14.15 -1.99 -1.11
N THR A 342 14.00 -3.02 -0.28
CA THR A 342 13.19 -2.96 0.96
C THR A 342 14.00 -2.33 2.08
N THR A 343 13.56 -1.20 2.61
CA THR A 343 14.20 -0.50 3.74
C THR A 343 13.38 -0.68 5.02
N TYR A 344 14.04 -0.61 6.18
CA TYR A 344 13.40 -0.66 7.50
C TYR A 344 13.79 0.58 8.31
N TYR A 345 12.84 1.42 8.71
CA TYR A 345 13.13 2.71 9.35
C TYR A 345 12.47 2.83 10.72
N PHE A 346 13.16 3.51 11.65
CA PHE A 346 12.60 3.81 12.96
C PHE A 346 11.62 4.97 12.84
N PHE A 347 10.40 4.76 13.32
CA PHE A 347 9.37 5.78 13.46
C PHE A 347 9.10 6.00 14.96
N GLU A 348 9.10 7.25 15.40
CA GLU A 348 8.65 7.66 16.74
C GLU A 348 7.50 8.66 16.59
N GLY A 349 6.32 8.28 17.07
CA GLY A 349 5.18 9.19 17.12
C GLY A 349 5.34 10.30 18.17
N PRO A 350 4.38 11.23 18.22
CA PRO A 350 4.41 12.36 19.15
C PRO A 350 4.14 11.96 20.62
N SER A 351 3.60 10.76 20.88
CA SER A 351 3.40 10.23 22.24
C SER A 351 4.64 9.48 22.71
N THR A 352 5.44 10.12 23.57
CA THR A 352 6.79 9.69 23.91
C THR A 352 6.85 8.77 25.14
N THR A 353 5.96 7.77 25.23
CA THR A 353 6.02 6.78 26.32
C THR A 353 7.05 5.68 26.08
N VAL A 354 7.31 5.37 24.82
CA VAL A 354 8.28 4.35 24.41
C VAL A 354 9.23 4.93 23.36
N HIS A 355 10.54 4.89 23.67
CA HIS A 355 11.59 5.38 22.79
C HIS A 355 12.20 4.25 21.95
N SER A 356 12.77 4.60 20.81
CA SER A 356 13.48 3.66 19.94
C SER A 356 14.75 3.14 20.60
N ASN A 357 14.91 1.82 20.51
CA ASN A 357 16.16 1.13 20.81
C ASN A 357 17.09 1.19 19.59
N ASN A 358 17.50 2.41 19.24
CA ASN A 358 18.33 2.70 18.06
C ASN A 358 19.63 3.44 18.41
N TRP A 359 20.16 3.29 19.62
CA TRP A 359 21.52 3.75 19.95
C TRP A 359 22.58 2.84 19.35
N LEU A 360 23.63 3.43 18.78
CA LEU A 360 24.77 2.72 18.22
C LEU A 360 26.08 3.43 18.58
N LYS A 361 27.14 2.65 18.85
CA LYS A 361 28.50 3.12 19.10
C LYS A 361 29.43 2.65 18.00
N PHE A 362 30.13 3.61 17.40
CA PHE A 362 31.06 3.38 16.30
C PHE A 362 32.14 4.47 16.27
N ALA A 363 33.40 4.06 16.10
CA ALA A 363 34.57 4.95 15.98
C ALA A 363 34.72 5.92 17.18
N GLY A 364 34.39 5.47 18.39
CA GLY A 364 34.44 6.29 19.60
C GLY A 364 33.29 7.28 19.79
N TYR A 365 32.29 7.29 18.89
CA TYR A 365 31.12 8.17 18.95
C TYR A 365 29.82 7.39 19.13
N TYR A 366 28.78 8.09 19.60
CA TYR A 366 27.42 7.62 19.60
C TYR A 366 26.65 8.14 18.39
N TRP A 367 25.73 7.30 17.93
CA TRP A 367 24.92 7.49 16.75
C TRP A 367 23.51 7.02 17.03
N ARG A 368 22.54 7.56 16.29
CA ARG A 368 21.18 7.02 16.22
C ARG A 368 21.00 6.30 14.89
N VAL A 369 20.49 5.08 14.92
CA VAL A 369 20.10 4.37 13.70
C VAL A 369 18.81 4.99 13.18
N VAL A 370 18.87 5.50 11.95
CA VAL A 370 17.70 6.07 11.26
C VAL A 370 16.95 4.96 10.53
N ARG A 371 17.68 4.14 9.78
CA ARG A 371 17.11 3.04 8.98
C ARG A 371 18.15 2.02 8.56
N ILE A 372 17.67 0.89 8.06
CA ILE A 372 18.41 -0.12 7.31
C ILE A 372 18.00 0.06 5.84
N ASN A 373 18.97 0.40 4.98
CA ASN A 373 18.74 0.64 3.56
C ASN A 373 18.40 -0.64 2.80
N GLY A 374 17.90 -0.51 1.58
CA GLY A 374 17.52 -1.64 0.71
C GLY A 374 18.66 -2.59 0.35
N ASN A 375 19.91 -2.14 0.39
CA ASN A 375 21.11 -2.97 0.23
C ASN A 375 21.58 -3.63 1.55
N GLY A 376 20.85 -3.40 2.65
CA GLY A 376 21.13 -3.91 3.99
C GLY A 376 22.09 -3.06 4.82
N SER A 377 22.64 -1.96 4.29
CA SER A 377 23.53 -1.07 5.06
C SER A 377 22.74 -0.29 6.12
N VAL A 378 23.37 0.03 7.25
CA VAL A 378 22.71 0.72 8.38
C VAL A 378 23.00 2.21 8.30
N ARG A 379 21.97 3.02 8.07
CA ARG A 379 22.06 4.48 8.07
C ARG A 379 22.03 5.02 9.49
N ILE A 380 23.08 5.74 9.86
CA ILE A 380 23.26 6.28 11.21
C ILE A 380 23.53 7.78 11.15
N ILE A 381 22.93 8.54 12.07
CA ILE A 381 23.15 9.98 12.26
C ILE A 381 23.95 10.21 13.54
N TYR A 382 24.91 11.13 13.47
CA TYR A 382 25.79 11.47 14.58
C TYR A 382 24.98 11.98 15.79
N ALA A 383 25.31 11.48 16.98
CA ALA A 383 24.61 11.77 18.22
C ALA A 383 25.57 12.04 19.40
N GLY A 384 26.79 12.49 19.10
CA GLY A 384 27.73 12.99 20.11
C GLY A 384 28.68 11.94 20.69
N LYS A 385 29.31 12.32 21.81
CA LYS A 385 30.33 11.52 22.51
C LYS A 385 29.79 10.85 23.76
N SER A 386 28.57 11.18 24.18
CA SER A 386 27.91 10.59 25.34
C SER A 386 26.43 10.31 25.07
N ILE A 387 25.83 9.39 25.82
CA ILE A 387 24.37 9.13 25.81
C ILE A 387 23.65 9.96 26.89
N GLU A 388 24.33 10.27 28.00
CA GLU A 388 23.72 10.83 29.21
C GLU A 388 23.81 12.37 29.29
N GLU A 389 24.80 12.97 28.64
CA GLU A 389 25.05 14.41 28.65
C GLU A 389 24.94 14.95 27.22
N ARG A 390 23.80 15.58 26.91
CA ARG A 390 23.67 16.41 25.72
C ARG A 390 24.40 17.73 26.00
N GLU A 391 25.73 17.75 25.95
CA GLU A 391 26.51 18.98 26.14
C GLU A 391 26.58 19.81 24.83
N ASN A 392 25.48 19.90 24.05
CA ASN A 392 25.51 20.44 22.70
C ASN A 392 26.61 19.79 21.82
N ASP A 393 26.77 18.47 21.91
CA ASP A 393 27.83 17.73 21.21
C ASP A 393 27.30 16.75 20.15
N ASP A 394 25.99 16.73 19.92
CA ASP A 394 25.26 15.90 18.94
C ASP A 394 25.30 16.47 17.50
N PHE A 395 26.05 17.55 17.31
CA PHE A 395 26.48 18.12 16.03
C PHE A 395 28.00 18.36 16.05
N ILE A 396 28.62 18.48 14.87
CA ILE A 396 30.09 18.61 14.78
C ILE A 396 30.56 20.07 14.85
N GLN A 397 29.75 21.00 14.34
CA GLN A 397 29.98 22.44 14.32
C GLN A 397 28.70 23.17 13.88
N SER A 398 28.54 24.46 14.20
CA SER A 398 27.54 25.35 13.59
C SER A 398 28.14 26.16 12.43
N SER A 399 27.42 26.27 11.32
CA SER A 399 27.84 27.06 10.16
C SER A 399 26.66 27.45 9.28
N VAL A 400 26.88 28.44 8.40
CA VAL A 400 26.02 28.68 7.23
C VAL A 400 26.03 27.47 6.31
N PHE A 401 24.93 27.22 5.60
CA PHE A 401 24.85 26.05 4.72
C PHE A 401 25.80 26.18 3.51
N ALA A 402 25.69 27.31 2.82
CA ALA A 402 26.53 27.71 1.70
C ALA A 402 27.06 29.13 1.96
N PRO A 403 28.22 29.51 1.38
CA PRO A 403 28.76 30.85 1.59
C PRO A 403 27.85 31.91 0.95
N ASP A 404 27.86 33.13 1.52
CA ASP A 404 27.11 34.28 0.99
C ASP A 404 27.36 34.44 -0.53
N PRO A 405 26.31 34.46 -1.37
CA PRO A 405 26.48 34.73 -2.79
C PRO A 405 27.10 36.11 -2.96
N PRO A 406 28.21 36.26 -3.68
CA PRO A 406 28.89 37.55 -3.80
C PRO A 406 28.05 38.50 -4.66
N ASN A 407 27.17 39.35 -4.08
CA ASN A 407 26.41 40.44 -4.73
C ASN A 407 25.70 40.11 -6.08
N VAL A 408 25.63 38.85 -6.48
CA VAL A 408 24.96 38.33 -7.67
C VAL A 408 23.79 37.54 -7.13
N GLY A 409 22.57 37.92 -7.50
CA GLY A 409 21.33 37.47 -6.85
C GLY A 409 21.25 35.97 -6.53
N ILE A 410 20.51 35.65 -5.47
CA ILE A 410 20.42 34.32 -4.87
C ILE A 410 19.81 33.34 -5.90
N LYS A 411 20.61 32.35 -6.29
CA LYS A 411 20.20 31.25 -7.19
C LYS A 411 19.86 29.99 -6.38
N ARG A 412 19.12 29.07 -7.01
CA ARG A 412 18.66 27.82 -6.37
C ARG A 412 19.78 26.88 -5.96
N GLY A 413 20.96 26.95 -6.58
CA GLY A 413 22.09 26.09 -6.19
C GLY A 413 22.60 26.37 -4.77
N TYR A 414 22.38 27.57 -4.21
CA TYR A 414 22.86 27.94 -2.86
C TYR A 414 22.12 27.23 -1.72
N ILE A 415 21.00 26.56 -2.01
CA ILE A 415 20.27 25.71 -1.06
C ILE A 415 20.47 24.21 -1.37
N GLY A 416 21.54 23.87 -2.10
CA GLY A 416 21.90 22.49 -2.43
C GLY A 416 23.25 22.10 -1.80
N TYR A 417 23.42 20.81 -1.51
CA TYR A 417 24.66 20.28 -0.93
C TYR A 417 25.90 20.56 -1.79
N MET A 418 25.69 20.63 -3.12
CA MET A 418 26.63 21.12 -4.12
C MET A 418 25.89 22.04 -5.12
N ARG A 419 26.62 22.78 -5.96
CA ARG A 419 26.07 23.69 -6.98
C ARG A 419 26.98 23.83 -8.20
N LYS A 420 26.51 24.56 -9.22
CA LYS A 420 27.37 25.02 -10.32
C LYS A 420 28.20 26.24 -9.94
N GLU A 421 29.25 26.48 -10.71
CA GLU A 421 30.06 27.70 -10.60
C GLU A 421 29.22 28.98 -10.73
N ASP A 422 28.25 28.97 -11.65
CA ASP A 422 27.36 30.09 -11.88
C ASP A 422 26.30 30.29 -10.78
N GLY A 423 26.22 29.38 -9.80
CA GLY A 423 25.29 29.40 -8.67
C GLY A 423 23.97 28.63 -8.90
N ASP A 424 23.74 28.09 -10.09
CA ASP A 424 22.55 27.27 -10.35
C ASP A 424 22.71 25.82 -9.85
N ILE A 425 21.66 25.01 -9.98
CA ILE A 425 21.64 23.60 -9.60
C ILE A 425 22.69 22.82 -10.40
N GLY A 426 23.54 22.07 -9.69
CA GLY A 426 24.57 21.17 -10.21
C GLY A 426 25.49 20.66 -9.10
N ASN A 427 26.62 20.04 -9.47
CA ASN A 427 27.47 19.25 -8.57
C ASN A 427 28.97 19.58 -8.72
N GLU A 428 29.30 20.85 -9.00
CA GLU A 428 30.66 21.30 -9.35
C GLU A 428 31.40 21.94 -8.16
N ILE A 429 30.66 22.67 -7.32
CA ILE A 429 31.17 23.41 -6.16
C ILE A 429 30.46 22.95 -4.90
N ASP A 430 31.25 22.61 -3.89
CA ASP A 430 30.78 22.18 -2.58
C ASP A 430 30.18 23.33 -1.76
N SER A 431 29.12 23.03 -1.03
CA SER A 431 28.60 23.89 0.04
C SER A 431 29.60 24.00 1.21
N THR A 432 29.40 24.99 2.08
CA THR A 432 30.23 25.13 3.30
C THR A 432 30.06 23.92 4.20
N VAL A 433 28.82 23.42 4.35
CA VAL A 433 28.55 22.24 5.19
C VAL A 433 29.18 20.97 4.65
N LYS A 434 29.22 20.79 3.32
CA LYS A 434 29.92 19.64 2.72
C LYS A 434 31.41 19.66 3.06
N GLN A 435 32.07 20.81 2.90
CA GLN A 435 33.50 20.96 3.25
C GLN A 435 33.78 20.63 4.73
N ILE A 436 32.91 21.07 5.64
CA ILE A 436 33.01 20.78 7.07
C ILE A 436 32.87 19.27 7.34
N ILE A 437 31.88 18.63 6.71
CA ILE A 437 31.62 17.19 6.87
C ILE A 437 32.77 16.35 6.30
N ASP A 438 33.29 16.71 5.13
CA ASP A 438 34.42 16.01 4.50
C ASP A 438 35.68 16.11 5.37
N GLN A 439 35.99 17.31 5.88
CA GLN A 439 37.11 17.50 6.81
C GLN A 439 36.90 16.71 8.11
N TRP A 440 35.68 16.65 8.62
CA TRP A 440 35.39 15.87 9.82
C TRP A 440 35.56 14.36 9.56
N TYR A 441 35.11 13.85 8.41
CA TYR A 441 35.32 12.46 8.01
C TYR A 441 36.80 12.12 7.96
N GLU A 442 37.61 12.93 7.27
CA GLU A 442 39.05 12.70 7.11
C GLU A 442 39.74 12.57 8.47
N ASN A 443 39.38 13.43 9.42
CA ASN A 443 40.00 13.46 10.74
C ASN A 443 39.53 12.35 11.69
N ASN A 444 38.30 11.86 11.54
CA ASN A 444 37.67 11.01 12.56
C ASN A 444 37.27 9.61 12.05
N LEU A 445 36.92 9.46 10.77
CA LEU A 445 36.38 8.22 10.21
C LEU A 445 37.25 7.55 9.15
N LEU A 446 38.30 8.21 8.64
CA LEU A 446 39.14 7.67 7.57
C LEU A 446 39.72 6.29 7.89
N ASN A 447 40.17 6.08 9.13
CA ASN A 447 40.69 4.79 9.62
C ASN A 447 39.62 3.69 9.75
N PHE A 448 38.35 4.08 9.75
CA PHE A 448 37.19 3.19 9.87
C PHE A 448 36.44 3.02 8.54
N SER A 449 36.99 3.52 7.43
CA SER A 449 36.38 3.46 6.09
C SER A 449 36.00 2.04 5.65
N ASN A 450 36.71 1.00 6.11
CA ASN A 450 36.39 -0.39 5.79
C ASN A 450 35.04 -0.89 6.36
N TYR A 451 34.49 -0.20 7.37
CA TYR A 451 33.18 -0.47 7.97
C TYR A 451 32.04 0.26 7.25
N LEU A 452 32.36 1.21 6.38
CA LEU A 452 31.39 2.09 5.74
C LEU A 452 31.00 1.61 4.35
N ASP A 453 29.69 1.67 4.08
CA ASP A 453 29.11 1.31 2.80
C ASP A 453 29.36 2.42 1.79
N VAL A 454 29.78 2.04 0.58
CA VAL A 454 30.08 2.96 -0.51
C VAL A 454 28.98 2.99 -1.57
N GLU A 455 27.99 2.11 -1.47
CA GLU A 455 26.89 2.03 -2.43
C GLU A 455 25.71 2.93 -2.04
N ALA A 456 25.29 2.93 -0.77
CA ALA A 456 24.14 3.73 -0.34
C ALA A 456 24.45 5.25 -0.36
N GLY A 457 23.80 5.96 -1.29
CA GLY A 457 23.89 7.40 -1.44
C GLY A 457 22.98 8.23 -0.54
N PHE A 458 23.17 9.54 -0.55
CA PHE A 458 22.42 10.51 0.25
C PHE A 458 21.58 11.40 -0.68
N CYS A 459 20.28 11.52 -0.45
CA CYS A 459 19.38 12.18 -1.40
C CYS A 459 19.05 13.63 -0.99
N GLY A 460 19.59 14.61 -1.72
CA GLY A 460 19.33 16.04 -1.49
C GLY A 460 18.22 16.63 -2.34
N ASP A 461 17.43 15.78 -2.99
CA ASP A 461 16.43 16.07 -4.02
C ASP A 461 16.00 17.53 -4.14
N ARG A 462 16.44 18.18 -5.22
CA ARG A 462 16.20 19.59 -5.54
C ARG A 462 15.13 19.76 -6.61
N THR A 463 14.51 18.67 -7.08
CA THR A 463 13.50 18.70 -8.15
C THR A 463 12.17 19.27 -7.67
N LEU A 464 11.75 18.85 -6.48
CA LEU A 464 10.52 19.27 -5.82
C LEU A 464 10.88 19.77 -4.43
N THR A 465 10.25 20.87 -4.03
CA THR A 465 10.40 21.35 -2.66
C THR A 465 9.60 20.47 -1.71
N LEU A 466 9.95 20.43 -0.42
CA LEU A 466 9.13 19.73 0.55
C LEU A 466 7.67 20.23 0.53
N TYR A 467 7.46 21.54 0.36
CA TYR A 467 6.13 22.12 0.21
C TYR A 467 5.33 21.50 -0.97
N ASP A 468 5.99 21.19 -2.09
CA ASP A 468 5.34 20.52 -3.22
C ASP A 468 5.01 19.04 -2.91
N ARG A 469 5.84 18.38 -2.09
CA ARG A 469 5.65 16.98 -1.65
C ARG A 469 4.53 16.82 -0.63
N GLU A 470 4.43 17.75 0.32
CA GLU A 470 3.39 17.76 1.34
C GLU A 470 1.99 17.89 0.73
N ASN A 471 1.84 18.79 -0.25
CA ASN A 471 0.57 18.96 -0.97
C ASN A 471 0.18 17.75 -1.83
N SER A 472 1.07 16.76 -1.99
CA SER A 472 0.83 15.53 -2.75
C SER A 472 0.92 14.25 -1.91
N SER A 473 1.21 14.33 -0.60
CA SER A 473 1.41 13.18 0.30
C SER A 473 2.51 12.21 -0.17
N THR A 474 3.68 12.72 -0.57
CA THR A 474 4.71 11.97 -1.33
C THR A 474 6.05 11.71 -0.63
N SER A 475 6.17 11.82 0.71
CA SER A 475 7.43 11.52 1.40
C SER A 475 7.96 10.12 1.05
N THR A 476 9.25 10.04 0.72
CA THR A 476 9.84 8.84 0.11
C THR A 476 11.33 8.71 0.43
N PHE A 477 11.83 7.48 0.58
CA PHE A 477 13.27 7.21 0.65
C PHE A 477 13.94 7.10 -0.73
N LYS A 478 13.15 7.11 -1.81
CA LYS A 478 13.67 7.13 -3.17
C LYS A 478 14.06 8.54 -3.58
N CYS A 479 15.22 8.66 -4.21
CA CYS A 479 15.62 9.92 -4.82
C CYS A 479 14.94 10.09 -6.19
N ILE A 480 14.20 11.19 -6.40
CA ILE A 480 13.48 11.39 -7.67
C ILE A 480 14.47 11.61 -8.81
N ASP A 481 15.50 12.43 -8.58
CA ASP A 481 16.61 12.62 -9.52
C ASP A 481 17.87 11.89 -9.05
N VAL A 482 17.89 10.59 -9.33
CA VAL A 482 19.02 9.71 -9.01
C VAL A 482 20.33 10.20 -9.62
N GLU A 483 20.33 10.73 -10.84
CA GLU A 483 21.57 11.05 -11.55
C GLU A 483 22.22 12.35 -11.05
N ASN A 484 21.45 13.28 -10.46
CA ASN A 484 21.97 14.56 -9.99
C ASN A 484 21.95 14.72 -8.47
N ASP A 485 20.96 14.17 -7.77
CA ASP A 485 20.68 14.48 -6.36
C ASP A 485 20.86 13.31 -5.40
N LEU A 486 21.04 12.09 -5.92
CA LEU A 486 21.54 10.97 -5.12
C LEU A 486 23.07 11.05 -5.07
N TYR A 487 23.60 11.65 -4.02
CA TYR A 487 25.04 11.83 -3.82
C TYR A 487 25.71 10.51 -3.43
N THR A 488 26.63 10.05 -4.26
CA THR A 488 27.39 8.81 -4.05
C THR A 488 28.87 9.03 -4.33
N VAL A 489 29.72 8.12 -3.84
CA VAL A 489 31.15 8.12 -4.20
C VAL A 489 31.38 7.54 -5.59
N SER A 490 32.55 7.82 -6.17
CA SER A 490 32.88 7.41 -7.55
C SER A 490 32.76 5.90 -7.85
N SER A 491 32.92 5.05 -6.83
CA SER A 491 32.82 3.59 -6.96
C SER A 491 31.39 3.06 -6.99
N ALA A 492 30.40 3.84 -6.56
CA ALA A 492 29.02 3.38 -6.43
C ALA A 492 28.40 3.03 -7.80
N MET A 493 27.44 2.10 -7.76
CA MET A 493 26.72 1.67 -8.96
C MET A 493 25.78 2.74 -9.50
N ILE A 494 25.04 3.43 -8.62
CA ILE A 494 24.06 4.47 -8.96
C ILE A 494 24.42 5.81 -8.31
N GLY A 495 23.67 6.85 -8.64
CA GLY A 495 23.89 8.20 -8.11
C GLY A 495 24.86 9.04 -8.94
N ASN A 496 25.09 10.27 -8.48
CA ASN A 496 25.86 11.28 -9.21
C ASN A 496 27.39 11.12 -9.11
N LYS A 497 27.88 10.20 -8.27
CA LYS A 497 29.31 9.87 -8.13
C LYS A 497 30.21 11.05 -7.73
N ALA A 498 29.63 12.09 -7.11
CA ALA A 498 30.30 13.35 -6.81
C ALA A 498 30.97 13.41 -5.43
N LEU A 499 30.73 12.45 -4.54
CA LEU A 499 31.30 12.45 -3.19
C LEU A 499 32.75 11.95 -3.18
N GLU A 500 33.58 12.61 -2.38
CA GLU A 500 34.92 12.15 -2.04
C GLU A 500 34.86 11.03 -0.98
N TYR A 501 34.03 11.22 0.05
CA TYR A 501 33.81 10.28 1.14
C TYR A 501 32.35 9.82 1.22
N PRO A 502 32.07 8.59 1.71
CA PRO A 502 30.70 8.06 1.84
C PRO A 502 29.98 8.64 3.08
N ILE A 503 29.83 9.97 3.10
CA ILE A 503 29.23 10.74 4.20
C ILE A 503 28.30 11.81 3.62
N GLY A 504 27.25 12.11 4.35
CA GLY A 504 26.28 13.14 3.98
C GLY A 504 25.55 13.67 5.20
N MET A 505 24.29 14.05 5.01
CA MET A 505 23.40 14.57 6.05
C MET A 505 22.10 13.76 6.04
N ILE A 506 21.10 14.16 6.84
CA ILE A 506 19.76 13.56 6.77
C ILE A 506 18.90 14.32 5.75
N SER A 507 18.00 13.63 5.03
CA SER A 507 17.01 14.29 4.17
C SER A 507 15.76 14.70 4.95
N ALA A 508 14.98 15.65 4.43
CA ALA A 508 13.70 16.01 5.02
C ALA A 508 12.72 14.84 5.01
N ASP A 509 12.72 14.03 3.94
CA ASP A 509 11.87 12.85 3.83
C ASP A 509 12.22 11.82 4.92
N GLU A 510 13.50 11.62 5.24
CA GLU A 510 13.93 10.76 6.35
C GLU A 510 13.47 11.28 7.71
N VAL A 511 13.46 12.60 7.90
CA VAL A 511 12.97 13.24 9.14
C VAL A 511 11.46 13.05 9.31
N ILE A 512 10.69 13.28 8.25
CA ILE A 512 9.21 13.17 8.28
C ILE A 512 8.80 11.72 8.47
N LEU A 513 9.41 10.81 7.71
CA LEU A 513 9.16 9.37 7.86
C LEU A 513 9.61 8.84 9.23
N ALA A 514 10.54 9.50 9.91
CA ALA A 514 10.89 9.16 11.29
C ALA A 514 9.84 9.62 12.32
N GLY A 515 8.88 10.48 11.94
CA GLY A 515 7.77 10.90 12.81
C GLY A 515 7.84 12.34 13.31
N ILE A 516 8.79 13.16 12.85
CA ILE A 516 8.76 14.61 13.11
C ILE A 516 7.74 15.26 12.18
N ASP A 517 6.59 15.63 12.75
CA ASP A 517 5.51 16.40 12.12
C ASP A 517 5.53 17.88 12.59
N GLY A 518 4.90 18.77 11.83
CA GLY A 518 4.86 20.20 12.11
C GLY A 518 3.93 20.66 13.23
N ASP A 519 2.94 19.84 13.58
CA ASP A 519 1.90 20.26 14.51
C ASP A 519 2.25 19.95 15.97
N TYR A 520 3.27 19.11 16.22
CA TYR A 520 3.63 18.65 17.57
C TYR A 520 5.13 18.82 17.87
N THR A 521 5.47 19.39 19.03
CA THR A 521 6.84 19.33 19.57
C THR A 521 7.15 17.91 20.02
N SER A 522 8.35 17.43 19.72
CA SER A 522 8.86 16.18 20.30
C SER A 522 10.32 16.34 20.70
N GLU A 523 10.54 16.98 21.86
CA GLU A 523 11.88 17.16 22.47
C GLU A 523 12.57 15.83 22.81
N LEU A 524 11.80 14.73 22.88
CA LEU A 524 12.30 13.39 23.15
C LEU A 524 12.46 12.53 21.89
N HIS A 525 12.15 13.06 20.70
CA HIS A 525 12.34 12.34 19.45
C HIS A 525 13.81 12.03 19.21
N PHE A 526 14.12 10.86 18.64
CA PHE A 526 15.51 10.42 18.45
C PHE A 526 16.35 11.30 17.50
N LEU A 527 15.69 12.02 16.61
CA LEU A 527 16.30 13.01 15.71
C LEU A 527 16.29 14.44 16.30
N ASN A 528 15.68 14.66 17.46
CA ASN A 528 15.82 15.93 18.18
C ASN A 528 17.30 16.19 18.49
N SER A 529 17.64 17.47 18.63
CA SER A 529 18.96 17.95 18.98
C SER A 529 18.81 19.18 19.86
N ASP A 530 19.78 19.45 20.73
CA ASP A 530 19.74 20.62 21.61
C ASP A 530 19.89 21.94 20.85
N ILE A 531 20.31 21.89 19.59
CA ILE A 531 20.28 23.02 18.67
C ILE A 531 19.54 22.67 17.39
N THR A 532 19.05 23.70 16.71
CA THR A 532 18.56 23.56 15.34
C THR A 532 19.70 23.09 14.42
N TYR A 533 19.45 22.11 13.55
CA TYR A 533 20.45 21.60 12.59
C TYR A 533 19.93 21.50 11.16
N TRP A 534 20.87 21.59 10.21
CA TRP A 534 20.61 21.53 8.78
C TRP A 534 20.24 20.13 8.32
N THR A 535 19.31 20.04 7.37
CA THR A 535 19.12 18.85 6.52
C THR A 535 19.61 19.15 5.10
N MET A 536 19.58 18.15 4.21
CA MET A 536 20.03 18.34 2.83
C MET A 536 18.92 18.69 1.83
N THR A 537 17.65 18.77 2.26
CA THR A 537 16.51 18.93 1.34
C THR A 537 15.95 20.36 1.37
N PRO A 538 15.72 20.98 0.20
CA PRO A 538 14.97 22.24 0.10
C PRO A 538 13.54 22.16 0.67
N TYR A 539 13.17 23.11 1.53
CA TYR A 539 11.79 23.27 1.99
C TYR A 539 10.92 24.00 0.97
N THR A 540 11.46 25.11 0.43
CA THR A 540 10.92 25.85 -0.72
C THR A 540 12.07 26.14 -1.69
N TYR A 541 11.82 26.90 -2.75
CA TYR A 541 12.85 27.27 -3.71
C TYR A 541 13.99 28.15 -3.17
N PHE A 542 13.84 28.70 -1.97
CA PHE A 542 14.84 29.57 -1.34
C PHE A 542 15.09 29.26 0.14
N ASN A 543 14.42 28.26 0.69
CA ASN A 543 14.52 27.87 2.09
C ASN A 543 14.96 26.42 2.19
N LEU A 544 15.86 26.13 3.13
CA LEU A 544 16.22 24.76 3.49
C LEU A 544 15.36 24.25 4.64
N PHE A 545 15.07 22.95 4.62
CA PHE A 545 14.40 22.27 5.73
C PHE A 545 15.37 22.06 6.89
N LEU A 546 14.85 22.23 8.09
CA LEU A 546 15.57 22.15 9.35
C LEU A 546 14.80 21.27 10.33
N VAL A 547 15.53 20.70 11.27
CA VAL A 547 14.95 20.20 12.51
C VAL A 547 15.28 21.20 13.61
N SER A 548 14.26 21.77 14.23
CA SER A 548 14.42 22.72 15.33
C SER A 548 14.73 22.01 16.66
N GLU A 549 15.28 22.78 17.60
CA GLU A 549 15.65 22.30 18.94
C GLU A 549 14.45 21.78 19.76
N ASP A 550 13.23 22.22 19.44
CA ASP A 550 11.98 21.70 20.05
C ASP A 550 11.43 20.44 19.34
N GLY A 551 12.21 19.87 18.42
CA GLY A 551 11.87 18.62 17.72
C GLY A 551 10.75 18.79 16.70
N ARG A 552 10.64 19.97 16.09
CA ARG A 552 9.69 20.26 15.01
C ARG A 552 10.41 20.40 13.67
N ARG A 553 9.64 20.33 12.58
CA ARG A 553 10.10 20.86 11.30
C ARG A 553 10.23 22.38 11.36
N SER A 554 11.29 22.88 10.75
CA SER A 554 11.53 24.32 10.60
C SER A 554 12.13 24.61 9.24
N GLN A 555 12.29 25.90 8.93
CA GLN A 555 12.93 26.35 7.70
C GLN A 555 13.75 27.60 7.96
N ASN A 556 14.82 27.76 7.19
CA ASN A 556 15.59 29.00 7.18
C ASN A 556 15.73 29.53 5.78
N SER A 557 15.45 30.83 5.64
CA SER A 557 15.56 31.54 4.38
C SER A 557 17.02 31.80 4.07
N LEU A 558 17.42 31.53 2.82
CA LEU A 558 18.72 31.90 2.25
C LEU A 558 19.93 31.16 2.83
N SER A 559 19.74 30.31 3.84
CA SER A 559 20.76 29.43 4.41
C SER A 559 21.98 30.14 5.01
N THR A 560 21.77 31.38 5.48
CA THR A 560 22.82 32.27 6.00
C THR A 560 22.92 32.26 7.53
N ALA A 561 22.14 31.41 8.22
CA ALA A 561 22.20 31.29 9.67
C ALA A 561 23.29 30.30 10.11
N ASP A 562 23.92 30.56 11.24
CA ASP A 562 24.80 29.57 11.89
C ASP A 562 23.95 28.50 12.57
N ILE A 563 23.85 27.34 11.93
CA ILE A 563 22.99 26.21 12.34
C ILE A 563 23.85 24.94 12.40
N GLY A 564 23.46 23.99 13.27
CA GLY A 564 24.20 22.76 13.51
C GLY A 564 24.39 21.90 12.26
N VAL A 565 25.57 21.30 12.13
CA VAL A 565 25.92 20.35 11.07
C VAL A 565 25.98 18.95 11.69
N ARG A 566 25.14 18.03 11.21
CA ARG A 566 25.04 16.65 11.70
C ARG A 566 25.35 15.64 10.59
N PRO A 567 26.50 14.94 10.67
CA PRO A 567 26.85 13.90 9.73
C PRO A 567 25.94 12.68 9.74
N VAL A 568 25.79 12.06 8.57
CA VAL A 568 25.17 10.75 8.38
C VAL A 568 26.11 9.86 7.57
N VAL A 569 26.26 8.61 7.99
CA VAL A 569 27.02 7.57 7.27
C VAL A 569 26.21 6.29 7.16
N ASN A 570 26.61 5.37 6.28
CA ASN A 570 26.01 4.05 6.16
C ASN A 570 27.05 2.99 6.56
N LEU A 571 26.75 2.12 7.52
CA LEU A 571 27.58 0.98 7.89
C LEU A 571 27.28 -0.20 6.96
N ARG A 572 28.30 -0.96 6.54
CA ARG A 572 28.11 -2.12 5.66
C ARG A 572 27.23 -3.20 6.29
N SER A 573 26.56 -3.95 5.43
CA SER A 573 25.64 -5.03 5.85
C SER A 573 26.34 -6.32 6.30
N ASP A 574 27.64 -6.45 6.06
CA ASP A 574 28.42 -7.67 6.32
C ASP A 574 29.39 -7.55 7.51
N ILE A 575 29.28 -6.48 8.30
CA ILE A 575 30.05 -6.31 9.53
C ILE A 575 29.30 -6.95 10.71
N GLU A 576 30.03 -7.23 11.79
CA GLU A 576 29.43 -7.74 13.02
C GLU A 576 29.01 -6.57 13.93
N ILE A 577 27.73 -6.55 14.30
CA ILE A 577 27.15 -5.61 15.25
C ILE A 577 26.47 -6.41 16.36
N ILE A 578 26.77 -6.05 17.61
CA ILE A 578 26.21 -6.68 18.81
C ILE A 578 25.47 -5.65 19.67
N GLY A 579 24.67 -6.10 20.64
CA GLY A 579 23.88 -5.23 21.51
C GLY A 579 22.40 -5.17 21.11
N SER A 580 21.60 -4.47 21.90
CA SER A 580 20.13 -4.36 21.71
C SER A 580 19.66 -2.99 21.24
N GLY A 581 20.57 -2.01 21.14
CA GLY A 581 20.26 -0.65 20.72
C GLY A 581 19.64 0.21 21.82
N THR A 582 19.50 -0.30 23.03
CA THR A 582 19.06 0.50 24.19
C THR A 582 20.15 1.49 24.61
N SER A 583 19.82 2.50 25.41
CA SER A 583 20.84 3.43 25.93
C SER A 583 21.85 2.76 26.86
N SER A 584 21.45 1.70 27.58
CA SER A 584 22.32 0.94 28.50
C SER A 584 23.07 -0.20 27.81
N ASP A 585 22.60 -0.66 26.66
CA ASP A 585 23.20 -1.69 25.82
C ASP A 585 23.07 -1.28 24.34
N PRO A 586 23.81 -0.24 23.90
CA PRO A 586 23.74 0.25 22.53
C PRO A 586 24.28 -0.80 21.56
N TYR A 587 23.90 -0.70 20.29
CA TYR A 587 24.57 -1.46 19.25
C TYR A 587 26.05 -1.08 19.21
N VAL A 588 26.95 -2.04 19.03
CA VAL A 588 28.40 -1.81 18.97
C VAL A 588 28.97 -2.52 17.74
N VAL A 589 29.67 -1.77 16.90
CA VAL A 589 30.40 -2.33 15.75
C VAL A 589 31.68 -3.01 16.24
N VAL A 590 31.78 -4.32 16.05
CA VAL A 590 32.89 -5.10 16.59
C VAL A 590 34.21 -4.72 15.90
N GLY A 591 35.22 -4.40 16.71
CA GLY A 591 36.55 -4.02 16.24
C GLY A 591 36.69 -2.56 15.77
N ALA A 592 35.64 -1.74 15.90
CA ALA A 592 35.65 -0.31 15.58
C ALA A 592 35.57 0.57 16.84
N GLU A 593 36.21 0.10 17.92
CA GLU A 593 36.26 0.75 19.24
C GLU A 593 37.18 1.97 19.28
#